data_AF-A0A180GCK0-F1
#
_entry.id   AF-A0A180GCK0-F1
#
_cell.length_a   1.000
_cell.length_b   1.000
_cell.length_c   1.000
_cell.angle_alpha   90.00
_cell.angle_beta   90.00
_cell.angle_gamma   90.00
#
_symmetry.space_group_name_H-M   'P 1'
#
loop_
_entity.id
_entity.type
_entity.pdbx_description
1 polymer ?
#
loop_
_entity_poly.entity_id
_entity_poly.type
_entity_poly.pdbx_seq_one_letter_code
_entity_poly.pdbx_strand_id
1 'polypeptide(L)'
;MKACDLFIRLLSLSALVIGVCSMPYKKLVFKHVWSRTHATRPQTLGNCKFETDVSVDQIPRPGEVYGIYVNNPLEVAVMVRVKVKGSDLLKPITRHIIQPNTIMPWTKYKLCELGKYPTEVKVEYFITKADYKRLRKPLSQSK
;
A
#
# COMPACT_ATOMS: atom_id res chain seq x y z
N MET A 1 16.07 -49.09 5.01
CA MET A 1 15.52 -48.22 3.94
C MET A 1 14.33 -47.33 4.35
N LYS A 2 13.95 -47.20 5.64
CA LYS A 2 12.83 -46.31 6.06
C LYS A 2 13.26 -44.91 6.55
N ALA A 3 14.53 -44.74 6.94
CA ALA A 3 15.04 -43.48 7.49
C ALA A 3 15.27 -42.40 6.41
N CYS A 4 15.69 -42.79 5.20
CA CYS A 4 15.92 -41.86 4.10
C CYS A 4 14.61 -41.21 3.60
N ASP A 5 13.52 -41.96 3.61
CA ASP A 5 12.21 -41.50 3.13
C ASP A 5 11.60 -40.46 4.09
N LEU A 6 11.83 -40.63 5.40
CA LEU A 6 11.44 -39.66 6.42
C LEU A 6 12.22 -38.34 6.28
N PHE A 7 13.52 -38.42 5.97
CA PHE A 7 14.39 -37.25 5.83
C PHE A 7 14.03 -36.40 4.60
N ILE A 8 13.69 -37.03 3.48
CA ILE A 8 13.23 -36.34 2.27
C ILE A 8 11.87 -35.65 2.51
N ARG A 9 10.95 -36.30 3.24
CA ARG A 9 9.66 -35.70 3.63
C ARG A 9 9.82 -34.50 4.57
N LEU A 10 10.77 -34.57 5.51
CA LEU A 10 11.11 -33.46 6.40
C LEU A 10 11.74 -32.27 5.66
N LEU A 11 12.65 -32.53 4.70
CA LEU A 11 13.24 -31.48 3.86
C LEU A 11 12.20 -30.79 2.96
N SER A 12 11.26 -31.55 2.40
CA SER A 12 10.18 -31.00 1.56
C SER A 12 9.15 -30.19 2.36
N LEU A 13 8.82 -30.59 3.59
CA LEU A 13 8.05 -29.75 4.52
C LEU A 13 8.82 -28.48 4.91
N SER A 14 10.13 -28.57 5.12
CA SER A 14 10.98 -27.42 5.48
C SER A 14 11.01 -26.38 4.35
N ALA A 15 11.10 -26.81 3.10
CA ALA A 15 11.02 -25.92 1.93
C ALA A 15 9.63 -25.26 1.78
N LEU A 16 8.56 -25.96 2.15
CA LEU A 16 7.19 -25.42 2.11
C LEU A 16 6.97 -24.31 3.16
N VAL A 17 7.59 -24.43 4.34
CA VAL A 17 7.47 -23.43 5.43
C VAL A 17 8.38 -22.22 5.20
N ILE A 18 9.54 -22.39 4.55
CA ILE A 18 10.42 -21.27 4.16
C ILE A 18 9.88 -20.55 2.91
N GLY A 19 9.04 -21.22 2.13
CA GLY A 19 8.41 -20.73 0.90
C GLY A 19 7.26 -19.74 1.09
N VAL A 20 7.01 -19.21 2.29
CA VAL A 20 6.17 -18.01 2.47
C VAL A 20 6.99 -16.78 2.06
N CYS A 21 7.38 -16.75 0.78
CA CYS A 21 8.05 -15.64 0.14
C CYS A 21 7.19 -14.40 0.33
N SER A 22 7.57 -13.52 1.25
CA SER A 22 7.08 -12.15 1.31
C SER A 22 7.14 -11.56 -0.10
N MET A 23 5.98 -11.38 -0.73
CA MET A 23 5.94 -10.84 -2.09
C MET A 23 6.62 -9.47 -2.07
N PRO A 24 7.72 -9.28 -2.84
CA PRO A 24 8.50 -8.07 -2.70
C PRO A 24 7.80 -6.92 -3.45
N TYR A 25 7.00 -6.15 -2.72
CA TYR A 25 6.51 -4.84 -3.15
C TYR A 25 7.70 -3.89 -3.32
N LYS A 26 8.19 -3.80 -4.56
CA LYS A 26 9.43 -3.08 -4.91
C LYS A 26 9.20 -1.96 -5.94
N LYS A 27 8.04 -1.93 -6.61
CA LYS A 27 7.77 -0.96 -7.68
C LYS A 27 6.90 0.17 -7.16
N LEU A 28 7.52 1.32 -6.95
CA LEU A 28 6.83 2.56 -6.64
C LEU A 28 6.02 3.01 -7.86
N VAL A 29 4.71 3.18 -7.70
CA VAL A 29 3.80 3.62 -8.76
C VAL A 29 3.32 5.04 -8.55
N PHE A 30 2.95 5.42 -7.32
CA PHE A 30 2.44 6.74 -7.02
C PHE A 30 3.13 7.36 -5.81
N LYS A 31 3.25 8.69 -5.83
CA LYS A 31 3.64 9.51 -4.69
C LYS A 31 2.55 10.56 -4.47
N HIS A 32 2.09 10.67 -3.23
CA HIS A 32 1.14 11.68 -2.82
C HIS A 32 1.70 12.40 -1.61
N VAL A 33 1.67 13.73 -1.62
CA VAL A 33 2.02 14.56 -0.48
C VAL A 33 0.80 15.38 -0.14
N TRP A 34 0.29 15.19 1.08
CA TRP A 34 -0.80 15.95 1.66
C TRP A 34 -0.22 17.01 2.60
N SER A 35 -0.77 18.22 2.57
CA SER A 35 -0.32 19.36 3.38
C SER A 35 -1.50 20.24 3.83
N ARG A 36 -2.16 19.88 4.94
CA ARG A 36 -3.25 20.61 5.62
C ARG A 36 -4.52 20.94 4.82
N THR A 37 -4.48 20.87 3.50
CA THR A 37 -5.64 20.92 2.62
C THR A 37 -5.92 19.52 2.10
N HIS A 38 -7.19 19.12 2.11
CA HIS A 38 -7.64 17.90 1.41
C HIS A 38 -7.17 17.97 -0.03
N ALA A 39 -6.51 16.90 -0.49
CA ALA A 39 -5.99 16.84 -1.84
C ALA A 39 -6.29 15.47 -2.42
N THR A 40 -7.21 15.43 -3.38
CA THR A 40 -7.21 14.38 -4.39
C THR A 40 -6.17 14.77 -5.43
N ARG A 41 -5.37 13.80 -5.89
CA ARG A 41 -4.30 14.04 -6.86
C ARG A 41 -4.41 13.05 -8.02
N PRO A 42 -4.49 13.53 -9.27
CA PRO A 42 -4.41 12.67 -10.43
C PRO A 42 -3.00 12.08 -10.57
N GLN A 43 -2.95 10.83 -10.99
CA GLN A 43 -1.74 10.04 -11.17
C GLN A 43 -1.83 9.27 -12.48
N THR A 44 -0.69 8.85 -13.01
CA THR A 44 -0.63 8.08 -14.25
C THR A 44 0.23 6.84 -14.05
N LEU A 45 -0.26 5.69 -14.50
CA LEU A 45 0.50 4.44 -14.57
C LEU A 45 0.29 3.81 -15.95
N GLY A 46 1.36 3.76 -16.74
CA GLY A 46 1.25 3.42 -18.16
C GLY A 46 0.39 4.46 -18.88
N ASN A 47 -0.66 4.01 -19.56
CA ASN A 47 -1.59 4.87 -20.31
C ASN A 47 -2.89 5.16 -19.53
N CYS A 48 -2.99 4.69 -18.29
CA CYS A 48 -4.18 4.85 -17.46
C CYS A 48 -4.00 6.00 -16.46
N LYS A 49 -5.06 6.79 -16.26
CA LYS A 49 -5.15 7.82 -15.23
C LYS A 49 -5.88 7.27 -14.01
N PHE A 50 -5.39 7.62 -12.83
CA PHE A 50 -5.94 7.20 -11.54
C PHE A 50 -6.00 8.40 -10.60
N GLU A 51 -6.84 8.33 -9.57
CA GLU A 51 -6.90 9.37 -8.53
C GLU A 51 -6.49 8.79 -7.19
N THR A 52 -5.47 9.40 -6.59
CA THR A 52 -5.06 9.09 -5.22
C THR A 52 -5.61 10.17 -4.31
N ASP A 53 -6.20 9.78 -3.20
CA ASP A 53 -6.73 10.66 -2.17
C ASP A 53 -6.03 10.32 -0.85
N VAL A 54 -5.56 11.36 -0.17
CA VAL A 54 -4.99 11.28 1.17
C VAL A 54 -5.69 12.33 2.02
N SER A 55 -6.28 11.91 3.13
CA SER A 55 -6.90 12.82 4.09
C SER A 55 -6.44 12.59 5.52
N VAL A 56 -6.57 13.64 6.32
CA VAL A 56 -6.35 13.60 7.76
C VAL A 56 -7.57 14.19 8.45
N ASP A 57 -8.33 13.34 9.11
CA ASP A 57 -9.63 13.68 9.68
C ASP A 57 -9.65 13.35 11.18
N GLN A 58 -10.36 14.17 11.97
CA GLN A 58 -10.52 13.92 13.41
C GLN A 58 -11.42 12.70 13.63
N ILE A 59 -11.03 11.83 14.58
CA ILE A 59 -11.81 10.66 14.95
C ILE A 59 -12.76 11.07 16.09
N PRO A 60 -14.09 10.82 15.97
CA PRO A 60 -15.06 11.20 16.99
C PRO A 60 -14.97 10.25 18.20
N ARG A 61 -13.99 10.47 19.08
CA ARG A 61 -13.74 9.72 20.32
C ARG A 61 -13.26 10.67 21.43
N PRO A 62 -13.34 10.28 22.72
CA PRO A 62 -12.73 11.04 23.81
C PRO A 62 -11.21 11.09 23.60
N GLY A 63 -10.68 12.30 23.37
CA GLY A 63 -9.28 12.54 22.98
C GLY A 63 -9.15 13.04 21.55
N GLU A 64 -8.35 14.09 21.34
CA GLU A 64 -8.12 14.71 20.03
C GLU A 64 -7.20 13.83 19.17
N VAL A 65 -7.73 12.72 18.66
CA VAL A 65 -7.00 11.79 17.81
C VAL A 65 -7.37 12.02 16.35
N TYR A 66 -6.37 12.05 15.47
CA TYR A 66 -6.53 12.20 14.03
C TYR A 66 -6.21 10.91 13.30
N GLY A 67 -7.03 10.54 12.32
CA GLY A 67 -6.79 9.39 11.45
C GLY A 67 -6.19 9.82 10.12
N ILE A 68 -5.20 9.09 9.63
CA ILE A 68 -4.74 9.19 8.23
C ILE A 68 -5.51 8.18 7.39
N TYR A 69 -6.11 8.65 6.31
CA TYR A 69 -6.90 7.84 5.39
C TYR A 69 -6.35 7.94 3.97
N VAL A 70 -6.31 6.83 3.25
CA VAL A 70 -5.89 6.79 1.84
C VAL A 70 -6.77 5.85 1.03
N ASN A 71 -6.92 6.05 -0.28
CA ASN A 71 -7.57 5.08 -1.15
C ASN A 71 -6.57 4.16 -1.88
N ASN A 72 -7.06 3.07 -2.46
CA ASN A 72 -6.33 2.27 -3.45
C ASN A 72 -7.08 2.31 -4.79
N PRO A 73 -6.63 3.12 -5.77
CA PRO A 73 -7.32 3.24 -7.05
C PRO A 73 -6.98 2.12 -8.05
N LEU A 74 -6.09 1.19 -7.70
CA LEU A 74 -5.67 0.10 -8.60
C LEU A 74 -6.52 -1.15 -8.40
N GLU A 75 -6.69 -1.93 -9.45
CA GLU A 75 -7.30 -3.26 -9.43
C GLU A 75 -6.44 -4.35 -8.75
N VAL A 76 -5.39 -3.95 -8.03
CA VAL A 76 -4.39 -4.84 -7.42
C VAL A 76 -4.10 -4.41 -5.98
N ALA A 77 -3.57 -5.33 -5.17
CA ALA A 77 -3.13 -4.99 -3.83
C ALA A 77 -1.92 -4.03 -3.87
N VAL A 78 -1.95 -2.99 -3.05
CA VAL A 78 -0.87 -2.00 -2.94
C VAL A 78 -0.27 -2.01 -1.54
N MET A 79 1.05 -1.98 -1.44
CA MET A 79 1.72 -1.62 -0.19
C MET A 79 1.85 -0.10 -0.14
N VAL A 80 1.25 0.52 0.85
CA VAL A 80 1.36 1.93 1.13
C VAL A 80 2.40 2.15 2.23
N ARG A 81 3.36 3.04 1.97
CA ARG A 81 4.30 3.55 2.96
C ARG A 81 3.93 4.99 3.29
N VAL A 82 3.63 5.24 4.56
CA VAL A 82 3.29 6.58 5.07
C VAL A 82 4.49 7.14 5.80
N LYS A 83 4.80 8.42 5.58
CA LYS A 83 5.79 9.20 6.32
C LYS A 83 5.08 10.46 6.82
N VAL A 84 5.12 10.71 8.13
CA VAL A 84 4.41 11.83 8.76
C VAL A 84 5.40 12.85 9.32
N LYS A 85 5.14 14.14 9.11
CA LYS A 85 5.89 15.25 9.71
C LYS A 85 5.00 16.04 10.65
N GLY A 86 5.58 16.53 11.76
CA GLY A 86 4.86 17.34 12.74
C GLY A 86 3.92 16.54 13.65
N SER A 87 4.18 15.25 13.86
CA SER A 87 3.41 14.40 14.79
C SER A 87 4.36 13.70 15.77
N ASP A 88 3.85 13.34 16.95
CA ASP A 88 4.58 12.61 18.00
C ASP A 88 4.68 11.09 17.73
N LEU A 89 4.52 10.64 16.48
CA LEU A 89 4.63 9.21 16.15
C LEU A 89 6.00 8.65 16.55
N LEU A 90 6.01 7.69 17.48
CA LEU A 90 7.20 6.91 17.85
C LEU A 90 7.84 6.20 16.65
N LYS A 91 7.04 5.90 15.61
CA LYS A 91 7.49 5.38 14.32
C LYS A 91 6.89 6.25 13.21
N PRO A 92 7.62 7.25 12.70
CA PRO A 92 7.09 8.18 11.69
C PRO A 92 6.83 7.50 10.34
N ILE A 93 7.26 6.24 10.17
CA ILE A 93 7.09 5.46 8.96
C ILE A 93 6.31 4.18 9.26
N THR A 94 5.15 4.03 8.62
CA THR A 94 4.33 2.81 8.68
C THR A 94 4.15 2.21 7.29
N ARG A 95 3.90 0.90 7.23
CA ARG A 95 3.65 0.16 5.98
C ARG A 95 2.36 -0.63 6.12
N HIS A 96 1.50 -0.54 5.12
CA HIS A 96 0.17 -1.17 5.10
C HIS A 96 -0.09 -1.81 3.76
N ILE A 97 -0.74 -2.96 3.72
CA ILE A 97 -1.21 -3.57 2.47
C ILE A 97 -2.70 -3.27 2.34
N ILE A 98 -3.08 -2.63 1.24
CA ILE A 98 -4.46 -2.27 0.93
C ILE A 98 -4.90 -3.13 -0.25
N GLN A 99 -5.97 -3.90 -0.04
CA GLN A 99 -6.58 -4.70 -1.11
C GLN A 99 -7.35 -3.78 -2.08
N PRO A 100 -7.50 -4.18 -3.35
CA PRO A 100 -8.31 -3.41 -4.28
C PRO A 100 -9.78 -3.45 -3.87
N ASN A 101 -10.48 -2.34 -4.07
CA ASN A 101 -11.94 -2.30 -3.99
C ASN A 101 -12.50 -2.10 -5.41
N THR A 102 -12.91 -3.18 -6.04
CA THR A 102 -13.45 -3.15 -7.41
C THR A 102 -14.87 -2.58 -7.49
N ILE A 103 -15.58 -2.48 -6.37
CA ILE A 103 -16.93 -1.93 -6.30
C ILE A 103 -16.88 -0.41 -6.09
N MET A 104 -16.03 0.04 -5.16
CA MET A 104 -15.86 1.46 -4.80
C MET A 104 -14.37 1.81 -4.64
N PRO A 105 -13.63 2.06 -5.74
CA PRO A 105 -12.19 2.35 -5.70
C PRO A 105 -11.81 3.67 -4.99
N TRP A 106 -12.79 4.53 -4.71
CA TRP A 106 -12.65 5.74 -3.92
C TRP A 106 -12.79 5.51 -2.40
N THR A 107 -13.09 4.28 -1.95
CA THR A 107 -13.12 3.96 -0.52
C THR A 107 -11.76 4.26 0.12
N LYS A 108 -11.79 5.03 1.21
CA LYS A 108 -10.61 5.34 2.00
C LYS A 108 -10.42 4.33 3.12
N TYR A 109 -9.16 3.98 3.38
CA TYR A 109 -8.71 3.06 4.40
C TYR A 109 -7.95 3.83 5.46
N LYS A 110 -8.34 3.65 6.73
CA LYS A 110 -7.60 4.20 7.87
C LYS A 110 -6.28 3.45 8.04
N LEU A 111 -5.16 4.17 8.01
CA LEU A 111 -3.83 3.58 8.13
C LEU A 111 -3.25 3.68 9.53
N CYS A 112 -3.37 4.85 10.16
CA CYS A 112 -2.88 5.04 11.52
C CYS A 112 -3.58 6.22 12.20
N GLU A 113 -3.39 6.28 13.51
CA GLU A 113 -3.91 7.31 14.40
C GLU A 113 -2.75 8.18 14.91
N LEU A 114 -3.02 9.47 15.08
CA LEU A 114 -2.07 10.50 15.50
C LEU A 114 -2.65 11.25 16.70
N GLY A 115 -1.84 11.48 17.73
CA GLY A 115 -2.24 12.34 18.86
C GLY A 115 -2.15 13.84 18.58
N LYS A 116 -1.57 14.25 17.45
CA LYS A 116 -1.46 15.65 17.02
C LYS A 116 -1.71 15.78 15.53
N TYR A 117 -2.25 16.92 15.12
CA TYR A 117 -2.49 17.20 13.72
C TYR A 117 -1.17 17.39 12.95
N PRO A 118 -0.90 16.60 11.91
CA PRO A 118 0.36 16.64 11.19
C PRO A 118 0.47 17.89 10.32
N THR A 119 1.70 18.29 10.00
CA THR A 119 1.96 19.35 9.03
C THR A 119 2.00 18.81 7.61
N GLU A 120 2.47 17.57 7.43
CA GLU A 120 2.60 16.91 6.14
C GLU A 120 2.47 15.40 6.29
N VAL A 121 1.81 14.76 5.30
CA VAL A 121 1.74 13.31 5.17
C VAL A 121 2.19 12.93 3.76
N LYS A 122 3.30 12.20 3.68
CA LYS A 122 3.82 11.66 2.42
C LYS A 122 3.47 10.19 2.30
N VAL A 123 2.79 9.84 1.23
CA VAL A 123 2.30 8.50 0.93
C VAL A 123 2.97 8.00 -0.35
N GLU A 124 3.61 6.84 -0.25
CA GLU A 124 4.28 6.16 -1.36
C GLU A 124 3.58 4.81 -1.61
N TYR A 125 3.10 4.60 -2.84
CA TYR A 125 2.36 3.39 -3.22
C TYR A 125 3.25 2.43 -3.98
N PHE A 126 3.39 1.20 -3.49
CA PHE A 126 4.23 0.16 -4.07
C PHE A 126 3.38 -1.03 -4.50
N ILE A 127 3.74 -1.64 -5.63
CA ILE A 127 3.18 -2.91 -6.11
C ILE A 127 4.28 -3.91 -6.39
N THR A 128 3.88 -5.16 -6.65
CA THR A 128 4.81 -6.20 -7.07
C THR A 128 5.33 -5.92 -8.49
N LYS A 129 6.48 -6.50 -8.84
CA LYS A 129 7.01 -6.42 -10.20
C LYS A 129 6.07 -7.06 -11.23
N ALA A 130 5.35 -8.11 -10.84
CA ALA A 130 4.41 -8.81 -11.71
C ALA A 130 3.20 -7.92 -12.02
N ASP A 131 2.57 -7.34 -11.00
CA ASP A 131 1.44 -6.42 -11.19
C ASP A 131 1.84 -5.18 -11.98
N TYR A 132 3.03 -4.63 -11.73
CA TYR A 132 3.52 -3.48 -12.49
C TYR A 132 3.61 -3.77 -14.00
N LYS A 133 4.08 -4.97 -14.37
CA LYS A 133 4.11 -5.38 -15.78
C LYS A 133 2.70 -5.58 -16.36
N ARG A 134 1.78 -6.17 -15.58
CA ARG A 134 0.39 -6.38 -16.01
C ARG A 134 -0.34 -5.05 -16.26
N LEU A 135 -0.21 -4.11 -15.32
CA LEU A 135 -0.90 -2.81 -15.37
C LEU A 135 -0.31 -1.89 -16.43
N ARG A 136 0.99 -2.00 -16.70
CA ARG A 136 1.64 -1.31 -17.82
C ARG A 136 1.38 -2.07 -19.12
N LYS A 137 0.11 -2.12 -19.57
CA LYS A 137 -0.25 -2.72 -20.86
C LYS A 137 0.58 -2.05 -21.97
N PRO A 138 1.09 -2.82 -22.96
CA PRO A 138 1.76 -2.24 -24.12
C PRO A 138 0.79 -1.35 -24.90
N LEU A 139 1.31 -0.31 -25.53
CA LEU A 139 0.62 0.40 -26.61
C LEU A 139 0.25 -0.67 -27.64
N SER A 140 -1.01 -1.06 -27.74
CA SER A 140 -1.49 -1.70 -28.95
C SER A 140 -1.11 -0.76 -30.08
N GLN A 141 -0.20 -1.21 -30.95
CA GLN A 141 0.12 -0.51 -32.19
C GLN A 141 -1.20 -0.41 -32.96
N SER A 142 -1.83 0.76 -32.94
CA SER A 142 -2.85 1.09 -33.92
C SER A 142 -2.15 1.03 -35.28
N LYS A 143 -2.42 -0.04 -36.03
CA LYS A 143 -2.22 -0.10 -37.47
C LYS A 143 -3.18 0.87 -38.15
#